data_AF-A0A4R6QFI9-F1
#
_entry.id   AF-A0A4R6QFI9-F1
#
_cell.length_a   1.000
_cell.length_b   1.000
_cell.length_c   1.000
_cell.angle_alpha   90.00
_cell.angle_beta   90.00
_cell.angle_gamma   90.00
#
_symmetry.space_group_name_H-M   'P 1'
#
loop_
_entity.id
_entity.type
_entity.pdbx_description
1 polymer ?
#
loop_
_entity_poly.entity_id
_entity_poly.type
_entity_poly.pdbx_seq_one_letter_code
_entity_poly.pdbx_strand_id
1 'polypeptide(L)'
;MNNWIGWALAIAAVVAGWFSYGWQGVVLAVSLVAFWLLLQFSRVMRLLQKAGSAPKGSVGSAVMLHTKLRDGMRLMDVIAIAGSLGIRVTEQPEVWRWEDEGGVGVELEFADGRCVRRTLTRPEAGDETAAA
;
A
#
# COMPACT_ATOMS: atom_id res chain seq x y z
N MET A 1 11.27 6.52 -7.98
CA MET A 1 11.97 6.62 -9.30
C MET A 1 10.95 7.01 -10.35
N ASN A 2 11.19 8.12 -11.03
CA ASN A 2 10.20 8.90 -11.78
C ASN A 2 9.69 8.12 -13.02
N ASN A 3 8.45 7.63 -12.98
CA ASN A 3 7.81 6.83 -14.06
C ASN A 3 7.81 7.57 -15.41
N TRP A 4 7.86 8.90 -15.38
CA TRP A 4 7.96 9.79 -16.54
C TRP A 4 9.19 9.51 -17.42
N ILE A 5 10.33 9.14 -16.83
CA ILE A 5 11.58 8.88 -17.58
C ILE A 5 11.42 7.66 -18.48
N GLY A 6 10.67 6.64 -18.01
CA GLY A 6 10.35 5.45 -18.81
C GLY A 6 9.44 5.76 -20.00
N TRP A 7 8.43 6.63 -19.80
CA TRP A 7 7.55 7.09 -20.88
C TRP A 7 8.31 7.93 -21.92
N ALA A 8 9.21 8.82 -21.47
CA ALA A 8 10.02 9.64 -22.36
C ALA A 8 10.99 8.81 -23.23
N LEU A 9 11.64 7.79 -22.66
CA LEU A 9 12.52 6.88 -23.39
C LEU A 9 11.75 6.00 -24.39
N ALA A 10 10.57 5.52 -24.01
CA ALA A 10 9.71 4.74 -24.91
C ALA A 10 9.27 5.57 -26.13
N ILE A 11 8.85 6.82 -25.92
CA ILE A 11 8.47 7.74 -26.99
C ILE A 11 9.69 8.04 -27.89
N ALA A 12 10.86 8.31 -27.30
CA ALA A 12 12.09 8.58 -28.05
C ALA A 12 12.50 7.38 -28.93
N ALA A 13 12.37 6.15 -28.44
CA ALA A 13 12.67 4.94 -29.20
C ALA A 13 11.70 4.71 -30.38
N VAL A 14 10.40 4.98 -30.19
CA VAL A 14 9.38 4.88 -31.25
C VAL A 14 9.62 5.93 -32.34
N VAL A 15 9.91 7.17 -31.95
CA VAL A 15 10.19 8.28 -32.90
C VAL A 15 11.50 8.05 -33.66
N ALA A 16 12.55 7.57 -32.98
CA ALA A 16 13.82 7.22 -33.62
C ALA A 16 13.68 6.02 -34.59
N GLY A 17 12.87 5.02 -34.23
CA GLY A 17 12.55 3.89 -35.11
C GLY A 17 11.74 4.28 -36.35
N TRP A 18 10.83 5.25 -36.21
CA TRP A 18 10.03 5.79 -37.32
C TRP A 18 10.89 6.51 -38.37
N PHE A 19 11.91 7.25 -37.93
CA PHE A 19 12.76 8.02 -38.84
C PHE A 19 13.82 7.19 -39.59
N SER A 20 14.18 6.00 -39.07
CA SER A 20 15.38 5.30 -39.53
C SER A 20 15.15 4.12 -40.50
N TYR A 21 14.05 3.34 -40.39
CA TYR A 21 14.04 1.98 -40.99
C TYR A 21 12.70 1.43 -41.55
N GLY A 22 11.66 2.24 -41.71
CA GLY A 22 10.38 1.79 -42.30
C GLY A 22 9.69 0.68 -41.48
N TRP A 23 9.26 -0.42 -42.11
CA TRP A 23 8.50 -1.52 -41.48
C TRP A 23 9.24 -2.22 -40.32
N GLN A 24 10.57 -2.29 -40.38
CA GLN A 24 11.37 -2.95 -39.34
C GLN A 24 11.41 -2.17 -38.02
N GLY A 25 11.30 -0.84 -38.08
CA GLY A 25 11.22 0.03 -36.91
C GLY A 25 9.91 -0.15 -36.12
N VAL A 26 8.81 -0.42 -36.81
CA VAL A 26 7.50 -0.69 -36.18
C VAL A 26 7.54 -1.98 -35.37
N VAL A 27 8.14 -3.05 -35.91
CA VAL A 27 8.30 -4.33 -35.20
C VAL A 27 9.15 -4.17 -33.93
N LEU A 28 10.23 -3.39 -34.01
CA LEU A 28 11.09 -3.07 -32.88
C LEU A 28 10.37 -2.24 -31.81
N ALA A 29 9.64 -1.20 -32.22
CA ALA A 29 8.83 -0.35 -31.34
C ALA A 29 7.76 -1.15 -30.60
N VAL A 30 7.00 -1.99 -31.31
CA VAL A 30 5.98 -2.86 -30.71
C VAL A 30 6.61 -3.84 -29.72
N SER A 31 7.76 -4.42 -30.04
CA SER A 31 8.46 -5.36 -29.15
C SER A 31 8.95 -4.68 -27.88
N LEU A 32 9.49 -3.45 -27.99
CA LEU A 32 9.90 -2.63 -26.85
C LEU A 32 8.72 -2.21 -25.98
N VAL A 33 7.61 -1.78 -26.59
CA VAL A 33 6.38 -1.41 -25.86
C VAL A 33 5.79 -2.62 -25.14
N ALA A 34 5.72 -3.78 -25.80
CA ALA A 34 5.23 -5.02 -25.21
C ALA A 34 6.14 -5.47 -24.06
N PHE A 35 7.46 -5.52 -24.27
CA PHE A 35 8.44 -5.85 -23.24
C PHE A 35 8.35 -4.91 -22.03
N TRP A 36 8.19 -3.60 -22.30
CA TRP A 36 8.01 -2.60 -21.26
C TRP A 36 6.68 -2.76 -20.50
N LEU A 37 5.57 -3.03 -21.20
CA LEU A 37 4.28 -3.34 -20.58
C LEU A 37 4.35 -4.58 -19.69
N LEU A 38 5.05 -5.64 -20.10
CA LEU A 38 5.27 -6.83 -19.27
C LEU A 38 6.03 -6.51 -17.98
N LEU A 39 7.06 -5.64 -18.04
CA LEU A 39 7.78 -5.18 -16.85
C LEU A 39 6.89 -4.32 -15.95
N GLN A 40 6.07 -3.43 -16.53
CA GLN A 40 5.11 -2.62 -15.80
C GLN A 40 4.07 -3.50 -15.08
N PHE A 41 3.55 -4.50 -15.79
CA PHE A 41 2.57 -5.46 -15.27
C PHE A 41 3.15 -6.28 -14.11
N SER A 42 4.41 -6.71 -14.22
CA SER A 42 5.12 -7.42 -13.15
C SER A 42 5.34 -6.58 -11.88
N ARG A 43 5.35 -5.25 -12.01
CA ARG A 43 5.46 -4.34 -10.85
C ARG A 43 4.09 -4.15 -10.18
N VAL A 44 3.04 -4.01 -10.98
CA VAL A 44 1.65 -3.91 -10.51
C VAL A 44 1.19 -5.20 -9.84
N MET A 45 1.55 -6.36 -10.39
CA MET A 45 1.21 -7.66 -9.81
C MET A 45 1.88 -7.88 -8.46
N ARG A 46 3.15 -7.47 -8.27
CA ARG A 46 3.82 -7.57 -6.96
C ARG A 46 3.18 -6.71 -5.88
N LEU A 47 2.62 -5.55 -6.25
CA LEU A 47 1.86 -4.70 -5.33
C LEU A 47 0.50 -5.34 -4.96
N LEU A 48 -0.22 -5.86 -5.95
CA LEU A 48 -1.49 -6.57 -5.77
C LEU A 48 -1.32 -7.88 -4.99
N GLN A 49 -0.23 -8.61 -5.21
CA GLN A 49 0.06 -9.86 -4.50
C GLN A 49 0.45 -9.61 -3.05
N LYS A 50 1.11 -8.47 -2.75
CA LYS A 50 1.36 -8.03 -1.37
C LYS A 50 0.06 -7.58 -0.67
N ALA A 51 -0.88 -6.98 -1.42
CA ALA A 51 -2.19 -6.57 -0.90
C ALA A 51 -3.18 -7.75 -0.72
N GLY A 52 -3.19 -8.72 -1.63
CA GLY A 52 -4.07 -9.89 -1.59
C GLY A 52 -3.65 -10.96 -0.58
N SER A 53 -2.40 -10.90 -0.10
CA SER A 53 -1.89 -11.77 0.97
C SER A 53 -2.00 -11.11 2.35
N ALA A 54 -2.54 -9.88 2.45
CA ALA A 54 -2.58 -9.12 3.69
C ALA A 54 -3.46 -9.86 4.72
N PRO A 55 -2.87 -10.34 5.84
CA PRO A 55 -3.62 -10.98 6.91
C PRO A 55 -4.68 -10.01 7.45
N LYS A 56 -5.78 -10.55 8.02
CA LYS A 56 -6.74 -9.73 8.77
C LYS A 56 -5.99 -8.88 9.81
N GLY A 57 -6.33 -7.60 9.92
CA GLY A 57 -5.63 -6.64 10.76
C GLY A 57 -4.35 -6.05 10.17
N SER A 58 -3.91 -6.45 8.97
CA SER A 58 -2.68 -5.88 8.40
C SER A 58 -2.94 -4.55 7.68
N VAL A 59 -2.08 -3.56 7.87
CA VAL A 59 -2.11 -2.29 7.13
C VAL A 59 -0.73 -1.97 6.54
N GLY A 60 -0.68 -1.31 5.39
CA GLY A 60 0.58 -0.96 4.73
C GLY A 60 1.50 -0.04 5.55
N SER A 61 0.93 0.80 6.42
CA SER A 61 1.65 1.57 7.44
C SER A 61 0.67 2.08 8.49
N ALA A 62 0.87 1.70 9.75
CA ALA A 62 -0.02 2.09 10.84
C ALA A 62 0.05 3.60 11.11
N VAL A 63 1.24 4.19 10.95
CA VAL A 63 1.44 5.64 11.07
C VAL A 63 0.64 6.41 10.01
N MET A 64 0.68 5.96 8.75
CA MET A 64 -0.08 6.61 7.67
C MET A 64 -1.59 6.44 7.85
N LEU A 65 -2.03 5.29 8.37
CA LEU A 65 -3.44 5.10 8.71
C LEU A 65 -3.85 6.08 9.82
N HIS A 66 -3.07 6.18 10.90
CA HIS A 66 -3.31 7.09 12.01
C HIS A 66 -3.44 8.56 11.58
N THR A 67 -2.61 9.03 10.63
CA THR A 67 -2.68 10.41 10.14
C THR A 67 -3.87 10.69 9.23
N LYS A 68 -4.34 9.68 8.48
CA LYS A 68 -5.51 9.81 7.60
C LYS A 68 -6.84 9.75 8.35
N LEU A 69 -6.83 9.16 9.54
CA LEU A 69 -8.00 9.05 10.39
C LEU A 69 -8.43 10.41 10.93
N ARG A 70 -9.73 10.56 11.15
CA ARG A 70 -10.35 11.76 11.72
C ARG A 70 -11.38 11.34 12.75
N ASP A 71 -11.60 12.18 13.74
CA ASP A 71 -12.61 11.91 14.76
C ASP A 71 -14.00 11.88 14.14
N GLY A 72 -14.85 10.97 14.64
CA GLY A 72 -16.21 10.78 14.16
C GLY A 72 -16.37 9.92 12.90
N MET A 73 -15.27 9.41 12.33
CA MET A 73 -15.26 8.51 11.18
C MET A 73 -15.92 7.17 11.51
N ARG A 74 -16.67 6.59 10.57
CA ARG A 74 -17.31 5.28 10.75
C ARG A 74 -16.31 4.15 10.48
N LEU A 75 -16.54 2.99 11.10
CA LEU A 75 -15.70 1.80 10.89
C LEU A 75 -15.54 1.43 9.41
N MET A 76 -16.60 1.60 8.60
CA MET A 76 -16.55 1.30 7.16
C MET A 76 -15.59 2.23 6.40
N ASP A 77 -15.54 3.51 6.74
CA ASP A 77 -14.62 4.47 6.12
C ASP A 77 -13.17 4.16 6.50
N VAL A 78 -12.96 3.74 7.76
CA VAL A 78 -11.65 3.28 8.26
C VAL A 78 -11.17 2.05 7.47
N ILE A 79 -12.04 1.04 7.30
CA ILE A 79 -11.72 -0.18 6.54
C ILE A 79 -11.37 0.18 5.10
N ALA A 80 -12.09 1.11 4.47
CA ALA A 80 -11.79 1.57 3.13
C ALA A 80 -10.41 2.24 3.00
N ILE A 81 -9.98 2.98 4.02
CA ILE A 81 -8.65 3.61 4.06
C ILE A 81 -7.54 2.59 4.40
N ALA A 82 -7.80 1.67 5.32
CA ALA A 82 -6.86 0.66 5.77
C ALA A 82 -6.61 -0.43 4.71
N GLY A 83 -7.63 -0.73 3.88
CA GLY A 83 -7.57 -1.78 2.86
C GLY A 83 -7.69 -3.19 3.44
N SER A 84 -8.04 -3.33 4.72
CA SER A 84 -8.21 -4.61 5.40
C SER A 84 -9.25 -4.53 6.52
N LEU A 85 -9.86 -5.68 6.82
CA LEU A 85 -10.69 -5.84 8.02
C LEU A 85 -9.78 -5.78 9.24
N GLY A 86 -10.08 -4.89 10.19
CA GLY A 86 -9.38 -4.82 11.48
C GLY A 86 -9.61 -6.07 12.32
N ILE A 87 -8.77 -6.27 13.32
CA ILE A 87 -8.97 -7.30 14.36
C ILE A 87 -9.74 -6.67 15.51
N ARG A 88 -10.86 -7.26 15.91
CA ARG A 88 -11.62 -6.81 17.08
C ARG A 88 -10.91 -7.25 18.35
N VAL A 89 -10.54 -6.30 19.20
CA VAL A 89 -9.82 -6.56 20.47
C VAL A 89 -10.79 -6.64 21.65
N THR A 90 -11.79 -5.77 21.67
CA THR A 90 -12.80 -5.72 22.74
C THR A 90 -14.14 -5.30 22.16
N GLU A 91 -15.24 -5.85 22.70
CA GLU A 91 -16.59 -5.50 22.27
C GLU A 91 -17.12 -4.24 22.95
N GLN A 92 -16.79 -4.02 24.23
CA GLN A 92 -17.20 -2.86 25.03
C GLN A 92 -16.04 -2.43 25.96
N PRO A 93 -15.36 -1.30 25.68
CA PRO A 93 -15.54 -0.42 24.53
C PRO A 93 -15.22 -1.12 23.19
N GLU A 94 -15.86 -0.71 22.10
CA GLU A 94 -15.67 -1.35 20.79
C GLU A 94 -14.31 -0.96 20.21
N VAL A 95 -13.30 -1.84 20.34
CA VAL A 95 -11.92 -1.56 19.93
C VAL A 95 -11.49 -2.46 18.77
N TRP A 96 -10.93 -1.83 17.74
CA TRP A 96 -10.39 -2.47 16.55
C TRP A 96 -8.91 -2.14 16.38
N ARG A 97 -8.10 -3.14 16.02
CA ARG A 97 -6.65 -3.02 15.84
C ARG A 97 -6.23 -3.34 14.42
N TRP A 98 -5.30 -2.54 13.90
CA TRP A 98 -4.50 -2.84 12.72
C TRP A 98 -3.02 -2.79 13.07
N GLU A 99 -2.20 -3.55 12.35
CA GLU A 99 -0.75 -3.65 12.56
C GLU A 99 -0.03 -3.61 11.22
N ASP A 100 1.12 -2.93 11.16
CA ASP A 100 1.99 -2.93 9.98
C ASP A 100 3.09 -3.99 10.07
N GLU A 101 3.80 -4.20 8.95
CA GLU A 101 4.91 -5.17 8.85
C GLU A 101 6.07 -4.85 9.81
N GLY A 102 6.13 -3.62 10.35
CA GLY A 102 7.13 -3.18 11.32
C GLY A 102 6.69 -3.38 12.78
N GLY A 103 5.56 -4.05 13.03
CA GLY A 103 5.00 -4.31 14.35
C GLY A 103 4.31 -3.10 14.99
N VAL A 104 4.20 -1.97 14.27
CA VAL A 104 3.47 -0.80 14.78
C VAL A 104 1.99 -1.04 14.61
N GLY A 105 1.27 -1.00 15.73
CA GLY A 105 -0.18 -1.12 15.80
C GLY A 105 -0.88 0.23 15.84
N VAL A 106 -2.09 0.30 15.31
CA VAL A 106 -3.05 1.36 15.61
C VAL A 106 -4.33 0.74 16.18
N GLU A 107 -4.76 1.25 17.32
CA GLU A 107 -6.01 0.90 17.96
C GLU A 107 -7.00 2.04 17.84
N LEU A 108 -8.21 1.68 17.45
CA LEU A 108 -9.32 2.60 17.26
C LEU A 108 -10.46 2.17 18.15
N GLU A 109 -10.85 3.07 19.04
CA GLU A 109 -12.01 2.92 19.89
C GLU A 109 -13.21 3.56 19.20
N PHE A 110 -14.33 2.84 19.20
CA PHE A 110 -15.59 3.27 18.64
C PHE A 110 -16.65 3.39 19.73
N ALA A 111 -17.41 4.49 19.67
CA ALA A 111 -18.64 4.68 20.42
C ALA A 111 -19.75 5.06 19.43
N ASP A 112 -20.92 4.44 19.55
CA ASP A 112 -22.05 4.64 18.61
C ASP A 112 -21.65 4.47 17.13
N GLY A 113 -20.73 3.53 16.85
CA GLY A 113 -20.22 3.25 15.50
C GLY A 113 -19.29 4.33 14.92
N ARG A 114 -18.79 5.26 15.75
CA ARG A 114 -17.86 6.33 15.35
C ARG A 114 -16.56 6.28 16.12
N CYS A 115 -15.46 6.51 15.42
CA CYS A 115 -14.13 6.55 16.02
C CYS A 115 -14.04 7.75 16.97
N VAL A 116 -13.82 7.45 18.25
CA VAL A 116 -13.67 8.44 19.34
C VAL A 116 -12.23 8.56 19.81
N ARG A 117 -11.45 7.47 19.71
CA ARG A 117 -10.06 7.43 20.15
C ARG A 117 -9.19 6.67 19.18
N ARG A 118 -7.96 7.16 19.04
CA ARG A 118 -6.95 6.64 18.13
C ARG A 118 -5.63 6.58 18.89
N THR A 119 -5.10 5.39 19.06
CA THR A 119 -3.86 5.16 19.80
C THR A 119 -2.88 4.45 18.89
N LEU A 120 -1.67 4.97 18.77
CA LEU A 120 -0.57 4.27 18.12
C LEU A 120 0.20 3.48 19.17
N THR A 121 0.30 2.18 18.96
CA THR A 121 1.11 1.27 19.76
C THR A 121 2.37 0.96 18.96
N ARG A 122 3.54 1.31 19.48
CA ARG A 122 4.81 0.90 18.90
C ARG A 122 5.21 -0.43 19.55
N PRO A 123 5.82 -1.38 18.81
CA PRO A 123 6.32 -2.58 19.46
C PRO A 123 7.37 -2.14 20.47
N GLU A 124 7.24 -2.63 21.70
CA GLU A 124 8.22 -2.41 22.75
C GLU A 124 9.56 -2.97 22.29
N ALA A 125 10.53 -2.07 22.11
CA ALA A 125 11.90 -2.45 21.81
C ALA A 125 12.45 -3.17 23.05
N GLY A 126 12.41 -4.50 23.05
CA GLY A 126 13.24 -5.36 23.88
C GLY A 126 13.17 -5.11 25.38
N ASP A 127 12.44 -5.98 26.05
CA ASP A 127 12.61 -6.32 27.46
C ASP A 127 14.07 -6.82 27.69
N GLU A 128 15.02 -5.89 27.90
CA GLU A 128 16.43 -6.16 28.20
C GLU A 128 16.88 -5.35 29.43
N THR A 129 16.11 -5.37 30.51
CA THR A 129 16.55 -4.86 31.84
C THR A 129 15.85 -5.57 33.02
N ALA A 130 15.64 -6.89 32.94
CA ALA A 130 15.12 -7.69 34.06
C ALA A 130 15.95 -8.97 34.33
N ALA A 131 17.28 -8.86 34.21
CA ALA A 131 18.23 -9.81 34.79
C ALA A 131 19.56 -9.11 35.06
N ALA A 132 19.61 -8.29 36.12
CA ALA A 132 20.84 -7.79 36.73
C ALA A 132 20.76 -8.01 38.24
#